data_AF-A0A1I2MJQ2-F1
#
_entry.id   AF-A0A1I2MJQ2-F1
#
_cell.length_a   1.000
_cell.length_b   1.000
_cell.length_c   1.000
_cell.angle_alpha   90.00
_cell.angle_beta   90.00
_cell.angle_gamma   90.00
#
_symmetry.space_group_name_H-M   'P 1'
#
loop_
_entity.id
_entity.type
_entity.pdbx_description
1 polymer ?
#
loop_
_entity_poly.entity_id
_entity_poly.type
_entity_poly.pdbx_seq_one_letter_code
_entity_poly.pdbx_strand_id
1 'polypeptide(L)'
;MLHRLGSILFLLAIITIFLKYFKLMNSKKAVKLHIITGTLGVLAMVMYSILDFVKDKEETILLVGLASILIIVSGTKKVRKKYKWLHLTSSIGFAAALTFHIMN
;
A
#
# COMPACT_ATOMS: atom_id res chain seq x y z
N MET A 1 12.56 -2.06 10.57
CA MET A 1 12.14 -3.41 10.09
C MET A 1 10.74 -3.41 9.47
N LEU A 2 9.77 -2.72 10.08
CA LEU A 2 8.39 -2.61 9.58
C LEU A 2 8.29 -1.99 8.17
N HIS A 3 9.04 -0.93 7.85
CA HIS A 3 9.05 -0.36 6.50
C HIS A 3 9.44 -1.39 5.44
N ARG A 4 10.49 -2.19 5.70
CA ARG A 4 10.96 -3.24 4.76
C ARG A 4 9.87 -4.28 4.55
N LEU A 5 9.21 -4.71 5.62
CA LEU A 5 8.09 -5.66 5.54
C LEU A 5 6.94 -5.08 4.72
N GLY A 6 6.53 -3.84 5.00
CA GLY A 6 5.48 -3.14 4.27
C GLY A 6 5.79 -3.00 2.78
N SER A 7 6.99 -2.55 2.43
CA SER A 7 7.46 -2.42 1.04
C SER A 7 7.50 -3.76 0.30
N ILE A 8 7.98 -4.84 0.94
CA ILE A 8 8.01 -6.18 0.34
C ILE A 8 6.59 -6.69 0.07
N LEU A 9 5.68 -6.52 1.02
CA LEU A 9 4.28 -6.94 0.87
C LEU A 9 3.55 -6.16 -0.24
N PHE A 10 3.84 -4.86 -0.37
CA PHE A 10 3.38 -4.04 -1.49
C PHE A 10 3.95 -4.53 -2.83
N LEU A 11 5.24 -4.83 -2.89
CA LEU A 11 5.87 -5.37 -4.10
C LEU A 11 5.24 -6.71 -4.49
N LEU A 12 4.99 -7.61 -3.53
CA LEU A 12 4.27 -8.86 -3.76
C LEU A 12 2.83 -8.61 -4.26
N ALA A 13 2.14 -7.60 -3.74
CA ALA A 13 0.82 -7.21 -4.24
C ALA A 13 0.88 -6.76 -5.72
N ILE A 14 1.91 -6.03 -6.12
CA ILE A 14 2.11 -5.62 -7.50
C ILE A 14 2.43 -6.83 -8.39
N ILE A 15 3.39 -7.66 -7.98
CA ILE A 15 3.81 -8.86 -8.72
C ILE A 15 2.62 -9.80 -8.96
N THR A 16 1.75 -10.00 -7.96
CA THR A 16 0.58 -10.89 -8.11
C THR A 16 -0.42 -10.41 -9.17
N ILE A 17 -0.55 -9.09 -9.38
CA ILE A 17 -1.31 -8.54 -10.51
C ILE A 17 -0.60 -8.80 -11.84
N PHE A 18 0.72 -8.64 -11.91
CA PHE A 18 1.49 -8.95 -13.11
C PHE A 18 1.38 -10.43 -13.49
N LEU A 19 1.50 -11.34 -12.53
CA LEU A 19 1.35 -12.79 -12.75
C LEU A 19 -0.05 -13.15 -13.29
N LYS A 20 -1.09 -12.43 -12.86
CA LYS A 20 -2.43 -12.55 -13.44
C LYS A 20 -2.46 -12.08 -14.90
N TYR A 21 -1.85 -10.93 -15.20
CA TYR A 21 -1.85 -10.34 -16.54
C TYR A 21 -1.19 -11.26 -17.58
N PHE A 22 -0.05 -11.86 -17.22
CA PHE A 22 0.66 -12.83 -18.07
C PHE A 22 0.06 -14.26 -18.04
N LYS A 23 -1.09 -14.47 -17.39
CA LYS A 23 -1.75 -15.77 -17.22
C LYS A 23 -0.88 -16.86 -16.55
N LEU A 24 0.18 -16.45 -15.84
CA LEU A 24 1.07 -17.35 -15.09
C LEU A 24 0.43 -17.90 -13.81
N MET A 25 -0.63 -17.24 -13.33
CA MET A 25 -1.37 -17.66 -12.15
C MET A 25 -2.89 -17.54 -12.36
N ASN A 26 -3.65 -18.44 -11.74
CA ASN A 26 -5.10 -18.39 -11.75
C ASN A 26 -5.62 -17.03 -11.24
N SER A 27 -6.49 -16.40 -12.03
CA SER A 27 -7.04 -15.06 -11.76
C SER A 27 -7.65 -14.91 -10.35
N LYS A 28 -8.39 -15.92 -9.86
CA LYS A 28 -8.99 -15.87 -8.50
C LYS A 28 -7.92 -15.92 -7.41
N LYS A 29 -6.93 -16.81 -7.55
CA LYS A 29 -5.82 -16.93 -6.59
C LYS A 29 -4.97 -15.66 -6.58
N ALA A 30 -4.68 -15.11 -7.77
CA ALA A 30 -3.92 -13.89 -7.94
C ALA A 30 -4.57 -12.68 -7.24
N VAL A 31 -5.88 -12.49 -7.45
CA VAL A 31 -6.63 -11.41 -6.79
C VAL A 31 -6.67 -11.61 -5.28
N LYS A 32 -6.84 -12.85 -4.80
CA LYS A 32 -6.82 -13.13 -3.36
C LYS A 32 -5.48 -12.80 -2.73
N LEU A 33 -4.37 -13.20 -3.37
CA LEU A 33 -3.02 -12.88 -2.90
C LEU A 33 -2.76 -11.37 -2.93
N HIS A 34 -3.10 -10.68 -4.02
CA HIS A 34 -2.97 -9.22 -4.12
C HIS A 34 -3.66 -8.50 -2.97
N ILE A 35 -4.90 -8.89 -2.65
CA ILE A 35 -5.66 -8.28 -1.55
C ILE A 35 -4.98 -8.57 -0.21
N ILE A 36 -4.56 -9.82 0.04
CA ILE A 36 -3.94 -10.19 1.31
C ILE A 36 -2.61 -9.46 1.51
N THR A 37 -1.69 -9.55 0.54
CA THR A 37 -0.38 -8.92 0.65
C THR A 37 -0.50 -7.40 0.66
N GLY A 38 -1.39 -6.83 -0.16
CA GLY A 38 -1.68 -5.39 -0.14
C GLY A 38 -2.22 -4.91 1.20
N THR A 39 -3.18 -5.62 1.79
CA THR A 39 -3.75 -5.24 3.10
C THR A 39 -2.71 -5.32 4.21
N LEU A 40 -1.94 -6.40 4.27
CA LEU A 40 -0.87 -6.56 5.27
C LEU A 40 0.23 -5.50 5.09
N GLY A 41 0.59 -5.20 3.84
CA GLY A 41 1.57 -4.16 3.52
C GLY A 41 1.11 -2.79 4.00
N VAL A 42 -0.13 -2.41 3.69
CA VAL A 42 -0.72 -1.14 4.12
C VAL A 42 -0.78 -1.04 5.65
N LEU A 43 -1.20 -2.11 6.35
CA LEU A 43 -1.22 -2.13 7.81
C LEU A 43 0.18 -1.96 8.42
N ALA A 44 1.18 -2.64 7.87
CA ALA A 44 2.57 -2.49 8.33
C ALA A 44 3.08 -1.05 8.14
N MET A 45 2.70 -0.38 7.06
CA MET A 45 3.10 1.01 6.79
C MET A 45 2.37 2.01 7.68
N VAL A 46 1.10 1.78 8.03
CA VAL A 46 0.39 2.58 9.04
C VAL A 46 1.07 2.44 10.40
N MET A 47 1.33 1.20 10.84
CA MET A 47 2.03 0.97 12.11
C MET A 47 3.43 1.60 12.12
N TYR A 48 4.16 1.46 11.02
CA TYR A 48 5.47 2.07 10.85
C TYR A 48 5.38 3.60 11.00
N SER A 49 4.43 4.25 10.33
CA SER A 49 4.27 5.71 10.41
C SER A 49 3.95 6.20 11.82
N ILE A 50 3.15 5.45 12.59
CA ILE A 50 2.81 5.82 13.96
C ILE A 50 4.04 5.69 14.87
N LEU A 51 4.79 4.58 14.74
CA LEU A 51 5.94 4.33 15.60
C LEU A 51 7.07 5.33 15.36
N ASP A 52 7.44 5.59 14.10
CA ASP A 52 8.50 6.55 13.77
C ASP A 52 8.10 7.99 14.13
N PHE A 53 6.84 8.37 13.89
CA PHE A 53 6.37 9.70 14.30
C PHE A 53 6.40 9.88 15.83
N VAL A 54 5.98 8.88 16.60
CA VAL A 54 5.96 8.98 18.06
C VAL A 54 7.39 9.02 18.62
N LYS A 55 8.27 8.15 18.10
CA LYS A 55 9.62 7.92 18.62
C LYS A 55 10.63 8.96 18.14
N ASP A 56 10.66 9.22 16.84
CA ASP A 56 11.72 9.98 16.18
C ASP A 56 11.22 11.35 15.67
N LYS A 57 9.93 11.67 15.85
CA LYS A 57 9.30 12.96 15.44
C LYS A 57 9.44 13.28 13.96
N GLU A 58 9.65 12.26 13.13
CA GLU A 58 9.76 12.43 11.69
C GLU A 58 8.38 12.77 11.10
N GLU A 59 8.23 13.96 10.55
CA GLU A 59 6.95 14.40 10.00
C GLU A 59 6.70 13.85 8.59
N THR A 60 7.76 13.59 7.82
CA THR A 60 7.65 13.10 6.43
C THR A 60 6.99 11.73 6.35
N ILE A 61 7.11 10.91 7.40
CA ILE A 61 6.47 9.58 7.46
C ILE A 61 4.95 9.66 7.61
N LEU A 62 4.40 10.78 8.11
CA LEU A 62 2.95 10.94 8.24
C LEU A 62 2.25 10.94 6.87
N LEU A 63 2.92 11.46 5.83
CA LEU A 63 2.39 11.41 4.45
C LEU A 63 2.23 9.96 3.98
N VAL A 64 3.18 9.08 4.35
CA VAL A 64 3.11 7.65 4.06
C VAL A 64 1.95 7.00 4.80
N GLY A 65 1.74 7.34 6.08
CA GLY A 65 0.62 6.88 6.87
C GLY A 65 -0.74 7.31 6.30
N LEU A 66 -0.89 8.59 5.94
CA LEU A 66 -2.11 9.13 5.34
C LEU A 66 -2.43 8.47 3.99
N ALA A 67 -1.42 8.32 3.12
CA ALA A 67 -1.60 7.64 1.84
C ALA A 67 -1.99 6.17 2.05
N SER A 68 -1.41 5.50 3.04
CA SER A 68 -1.77 4.13 3.43
C SER A 68 -3.25 4.03 3.85
N ILE A 69 -3.74 4.96 4.68
CA ILE A 69 -5.15 5.01 5.08
C ILE A 69 -6.06 5.22 3.86
N LEU A 70 -5.68 6.13 2.95
CA LEU A 70 -6.43 6.36 1.71
C LEU A 70 -6.54 5.09 0.84
N ILE A 71 -5.49 4.26 0.79
CA ILE A 71 -5.53 2.96 0.09
C ILE A 71 -6.57 2.03 0.73
N ILE A 72 -6.65 1.96 2.06
CA ILE A 72 -7.68 1.16 2.75
C ILE A 72 -9.08 1.65 2.39
N VAL A 73 -9.33 2.95 2.58
CA VAL A 73 -10.65 3.55 2.37
C VAL A 73 -11.10 3.39 0.92
N SER A 74 -10.21 3.69 -0.03
CA SER A 74 -10.47 3.56 -1.47
C SER A 74 -10.64 2.12 -1.94
N GLY A 75 -10.05 1.14 -1.23
CA GLY A 75 -10.22 -0.29 -1.50
C GLY A 75 -11.61 -0.82 -1.17
N THR A 76 -12.40 -0.12 -0.34
CA THR A 76 -13.74 -0.55 0.05
C THR A 76 -14.71 -0.55 -1.13
N LYS A 77 -15.65 -1.52 -1.16
CA LYS A 77 -16.61 -1.68 -2.26
C LYS A 77 -17.44 -0.41 -2.53
N LYS A 78 -17.82 0.32 -1.48
CA LYS A 78 -18.61 1.56 -1.57
C LYS A 78 -17.81 2.66 -2.26
N VAL A 79 -16.58 2.92 -1.81
CA VAL A 79 -15.74 3.99 -2.33
C VAL A 79 -15.22 3.65 -3.72
N ARG A 80 -14.74 2.43 -3.96
CA ARG A 80 -14.24 1.98 -5.26
C ARG A 80 -15.28 2.08 -6.39
N LYS A 81 -16.56 1.82 -6.08
CA LYS A 81 -17.65 1.97 -7.07
C LYS A 81 -17.87 3.42 -7.47
N LYS A 82 -17.81 4.35 -6.50
CA LYS A 82 -18.04 5.79 -6.73
C LYS A 82 -16.80 6.47 -7.33
N TYR A 83 -15.61 6.10 -6.88
CA TYR A 83 -14.34 6.70 -7.26
C TYR A 83 -13.37 5.63 -7.77
N LYS A 84 -13.56 5.22 -9.03
CA LYS A 84 -12.81 4.11 -9.64
C LYS A 84 -11.30 4.31 -9.64
N TRP A 85 -10.83 5.55 -9.74
CA TRP A 85 -9.41 5.92 -9.81
C TRP A 85 -8.77 6.26 -8.46
N LEU A 86 -9.58 6.41 -7.40
CA LEU A 86 -9.06 6.85 -6.10
C LEU A 86 -8.06 5.85 -5.52
N HIS A 87 -8.31 4.56 -5.71
CA HIS A 87 -7.41 3.52 -5.21
C HIS A 87 -6.05 3.53 -5.91
N LEU A 88 -6.04 3.72 -7.23
CA LEU A 88 -4.82 3.81 -8.00
C LEU A 88 -4.03 5.07 -7.63
N THR A 89 -4.70 6.23 -7.60
CA THR A 89 -4.07 7.51 -7.25
C THR A 89 -3.54 7.51 -5.81
N SER A 90 -4.26 6.91 -4.86
CA SER A 90 -3.77 6.71 -3.48
C SER A 90 -2.53 5.81 -3.43
N SER A 91 -2.49 4.76 -4.26
CA SER A 91 -1.34 3.85 -4.34
C SER A 91 -0.10 4.53 -4.94
N ILE A 92 -0.28 5.38 -5.96
CA ILE A 92 0.79 6.20 -6.55
C ILE A 92 1.26 7.24 -5.53
N GLY A 93 0.34 7.93 -4.87
CA GLY A 93 0.66 8.90 -3.82
C GLY A 93 1.43 8.28 -2.66
N PHE A 94 1.09 7.06 -2.27
CA PHE A 94 1.84 6.28 -1.29
C PHE A 94 3.29 6.02 -1.73
N ALA A 95 3.49 5.57 -2.98
CA ALA A 95 4.83 5.32 -3.49
C ALA A 95 5.67 6.61 -3.51
N ALA A 96 5.09 7.72 -3.98
CA ALA A 96 5.75 9.02 -3.99
C ALA A 96 6.10 9.52 -2.58
N ALA A 97 5.17 9.41 -1.62
CA ALA A 97 5.40 9.79 -0.23
C ALA A 97 6.50 8.93 0.41
N LEU A 98 6.51 7.63 0.15
CA LEU A 98 7.53 6.73 0.67
C LEU A 98 8.91 7.05 0.08
N THR A 99 8.99 7.32 -1.24
CA THR A 99 10.24 7.74 -1.88
C THR A 99 10.74 9.06 -1.30
N PHE A 100 9.86 10.05 -1.15
CA PHE A 100 10.21 11.34 -0.56
C PHE A 100 10.76 11.18 0.86
N HIS A 101 10.09 10.38 1.70
CA HIS A 101 10.54 10.08 3.06
C HIS A 101 11.90 9.37 3.09
N ILE A 102 12.16 8.41 2.19
CA ILE A 102 13.46 7.71 2.14
C ILE A 102 14.59 8.64 1.67
N MET A 103 14.29 9.61 0.79
CA MET A 103 15.29 10.50 0.22
C MET A 103 15.74 11.64 1.16
N ASN A 104 14.99 11.89 2.23
CA ASN A 104 15.17 13.05 3.10
C ASN A 104 15.40 12.64 4.55
#